data_AF-A0AAP4NHK9-F1
#
_entry.id   AF-A0AAP4NHK9-F1
#
_cell.length_a   1.000
_cell.length_b   1.000
_cell.length_c   1.000
_cell.angle_alpha   90.00
_cell.angle_beta   90.00
_cell.angle_gamma   90.00
#
_symmetry.space_group_name_H-M   'P 1'
#
loop_
_entity.id
_entity.type
_entity.pdbx_description
1 polymer ?
#
loop_
_entity_poly.entity_id
_entity_poly.type
_entity_poly.pdbx_seq_one_letter_code
_entity_poly.pdbx_strand_id
1 'polypeptide(L)'
;MAAKSTLQFASPIIVSGQLTLRTIRGRNGPFNVGRLVTPHGEFAVKDAELEQYAEGKYDGEFHIRFIYPKAYPTAGGMRFEIRANLDGMTLSGIDRLSRDDAHSFASQEVDPLDEELGAQPVEKTRAALSSEPAAVRASTDPLMDTTPFGVEAPLVTVADSGSPDSDDVALFGTLWPLGESVKLDSTIDRRTLRAQIARLGDLGYALDFKLQEWKRQLHQQVA
;
A
#
# COMPACT_ATOMS: atom_id res chain seq x y z
N MET A 1 30.11 -11.58 6.40
CA MET A 1 28.69 -11.95 6.25
C MET A 1 27.98 -11.62 7.55
N ALA A 2 27.17 -10.56 7.59
CA ALA A 2 26.37 -10.26 8.77
C ALA A 2 25.14 -11.19 8.77
N ALA A 3 25.09 -12.12 9.73
CA ALA A 3 23.91 -12.94 9.95
C ALA A 3 22.75 -12.00 10.33
N LYS A 4 21.71 -11.92 9.49
CA LYS A 4 20.41 -11.39 9.91
C LYS A 4 19.91 -12.32 10.99
N SER A 5 20.10 -11.95 12.26
CA SER A 5 19.50 -12.64 13.38
C SER A 5 17.99 -12.49 13.28
N THR A 6 17.33 -13.51 12.75
CA THR A 6 15.89 -13.69 12.87
C THR A 6 15.60 -13.82 14.35
N LEU A 7 15.20 -12.71 14.98
CA LEU A 7 14.66 -12.72 16.33
C LEU A 7 13.40 -13.59 16.27
N GLN A 8 13.49 -14.81 16.80
CA GLN A 8 12.32 -15.62 17.13
C GLN A 8 11.60 -14.90 18.28
N PHE A 9 10.70 -14.00 17.93
CA PHE A 9 9.79 -13.42 18.92
C PHE A 9 8.87 -14.54 19.41
N ALA A 10 8.71 -14.61 20.74
CA ALA A 10 7.75 -15.48 21.39
C ALA A 10 6.33 -15.20 20.86
N SER A 11 5.41 -16.13 21.11
CA SER A 11 4.00 -16.04 20.72
C SER A 11 3.43 -14.62 20.90
N PRO A 12 2.63 -14.12 19.96
CA PRO A 12 2.12 -12.76 19.98
C PRO A 12 1.41 -12.46 21.31
N ILE A 13 1.61 -11.24 21.83
CA ILE A 13 0.95 -10.78 23.04
C ILE A 13 -0.46 -10.36 22.65
N ILE A 14 -1.44 -11.00 23.27
CA ILE A 14 -2.84 -10.71 23.02
C ILE A 14 -3.30 -9.65 24.03
N VAL A 15 -3.79 -8.53 23.53
CA VAL A 15 -4.27 -7.41 24.35
C VAL A 15 -5.62 -6.93 23.86
N SER A 16 -6.51 -6.60 24.80
CA SER A 16 -7.70 -5.82 24.49
C SER A 16 -7.34 -4.34 24.36
N GLY A 17 -8.08 -3.64 23.50
CA GLY A 17 -7.87 -2.22 23.31
C GLY A 17 -8.85 -1.60 22.34
N GLN A 18 -8.50 -0.38 21.94
CA GLN A 18 -9.26 0.40 20.99
C GLN A 18 -8.33 0.87 19.87
N LEU A 19 -8.62 0.40 18.65
CA LEU A 19 -7.92 0.78 17.44
C LEU A 19 -8.70 1.88 16.74
N THR A 20 -8.15 3.07 16.74
CA THR A 20 -8.64 4.18 15.93
C THR A 20 -8.01 4.06 14.54
N LEU A 21 -8.82 3.99 13.49
CA LEU A 21 -8.40 3.95 12.10
C LEU A 21 -8.77 5.24 11.39
N ARG A 22 -7.80 5.83 10.70
CA ARG A 22 -7.99 7.02 9.88
C ARG A 22 -7.48 6.76 8.46
N THR A 23 -8.30 7.13 7.48
CA THR A 23 -7.89 7.13 6.08
C THR A 23 -7.24 8.48 5.74
N ILE A 24 -6.03 8.43 5.19
CA ILE A 24 -5.24 9.60 4.79
C ILE A 24 -4.96 9.50 3.30
N ARG A 25 -5.03 10.64 2.60
CA ARG A 25 -4.77 10.71 1.15
C ARG A 25 -3.30 11.03 0.92
N GLY A 26 -2.54 10.03 0.46
CA GLY A 26 -1.14 10.16 0.09
C GLY A 26 -0.93 10.31 -1.42
N ARG A 27 0.35 10.33 -1.83
CA ARG A 27 0.71 10.36 -3.26
C ARG A 27 0.30 9.07 -3.99
N ASN A 28 0.28 7.93 -3.29
CA ASN A 28 -0.02 6.61 -3.84
C ASN A 28 -1.49 6.21 -3.59
N GLY A 29 -2.37 7.20 -3.42
CA GLY A 29 -3.78 6.99 -3.10
C GLY A 29 -4.10 7.03 -1.60
N PRO A 30 -5.33 6.68 -1.22
CA PRO A 30 -5.73 6.60 0.18
C PRO A 30 -5.01 5.45 0.89
N PHE A 31 -4.61 5.67 2.13
CA PHE A 31 -4.01 4.68 2.99
C PHE A 31 -4.56 4.79 4.40
N ASN A 32 -4.61 3.66 5.10
CA ASN A 32 -5.10 3.63 6.47
C ASN A 32 -3.95 3.60 7.47
N VAL A 33 -4.12 4.36 8.54
CA VAL A 33 -3.21 4.38 9.68
C VAL A 33 -4.01 4.18 10.95
N GLY A 34 -3.43 3.40 11.85
CA GLY A 34 -4.04 2.99 13.10
C GLY A 34 -3.34 3.62 14.30
N ARG A 35 -4.11 4.00 15.30
CA ARG A 35 -3.62 4.26 16.66
C ARG A 35 -4.31 3.29 17.60
N LEU A 36 -3.51 2.39 18.17
CA LEU A 36 -3.96 1.38 19.11
C LEU A 36 -3.73 1.86 20.54
N VAL A 37 -4.82 2.03 21.29
CA VAL A 37 -4.80 2.36 22.72
C VAL A 37 -5.10 1.10 23.50
N THR A 38 -4.19 0.73 24.40
CA THR A 38 -4.32 -0.44 25.26
C THR A 38 -4.00 -0.04 26.71
N PRO A 39 -4.36 -0.88 27.71
CA PRO A 39 -3.89 -0.68 29.08
C PRO A 39 -2.36 -0.66 29.22
N HIS A 40 -1.63 -1.18 28.22
CA HIS A 40 -0.18 -1.28 28.20
C HIS A 40 0.50 -0.07 27.53
N GLY A 41 -0.29 0.84 26.98
CA GLY A 41 0.20 2.03 26.29
C GLY A 41 -0.51 2.29 24.96
N GLU A 42 0.00 3.30 24.27
CA GLU A 42 -0.50 3.75 22.99
C GLU A 42 0.54 3.49 21.90
N PHE A 43 0.11 2.92 20.80
CA PHE A 43 0.98 2.47 19.73
C PHE A 43 0.45 2.93 18.38
N ALA A 44 1.36 3.39 17.51
CA ALA A 44 1.04 3.57 16.10
C ALA A 44 1.06 2.20 15.40
N VAL A 45 0.03 1.93 14.60
CA VAL A 45 -0.11 0.69 13.84
C VAL A 45 -0.21 1.08 12.37
N LYS A 46 0.70 0.57 11.56
CA LYS A 46 0.75 0.83 10.12
C LYS A 46 0.88 -0.49 9.37
N ASP A 47 0.05 -1.47 9.68
CA ASP A 47 0.08 -2.78 9.02
C ASP A 47 -0.75 -2.77 7.73
N ALA A 48 -0.44 -3.67 6.79
CA ALA A 48 -1.16 -3.76 5.52
C ALA A 48 -2.62 -4.18 5.73
N GLU A 49 -2.89 -5.04 6.73
CA GLU A 49 -4.24 -5.48 7.06
C GLU A 49 -5.18 -4.32 7.42
N LEU A 50 -4.67 -3.16 7.85
CA LEU A 50 -5.52 -2.01 8.18
C LEU A 50 -6.22 -1.42 6.95
N GLU A 51 -5.68 -1.64 5.75
CA GLU A 51 -6.14 -1.01 4.52
C GLU A 51 -7.50 -1.52 4.04
N GLN A 52 -7.89 -2.73 4.46
CA GLN A 52 -9.21 -3.28 4.13
C GLN A 52 -10.34 -2.68 4.97
N TYR A 53 -10.03 -2.16 6.17
CA TYR A 53 -11.04 -1.65 7.10
C TYR A 53 -11.42 -0.20 6.78
N ALA A 54 -12.66 0.16 7.09
CA ALA A 54 -13.11 1.55 6.97
C ALA A 54 -12.46 2.44 8.05
N GLU A 55 -12.48 3.76 7.84
CA GLU A 55 -12.17 4.67 8.93
C GLU A 55 -13.21 4.57 10.05
N GLY A 56 -12.75 4.66 11.29
CA GLY A 56 -13.60 4.45 12.45
C GLY A 56 -12.82 4.10 13.70
N LYS A 57 -13.55 3.85 14.78
CA LYS A 57 -13.00 3.47 16.07
C LYS A 57 -13.44 2.06 16.38
N TYR A 58 -12.48 1.16 16.52
CA TYR A 58 -12.75 -0.26 16.65
C TYR A 58 -12.33 -0.77 18.02
N ASP A 59 -13.26 -1.42 18.72
CA ASP A 59 -12.95 -2.15 19.93
C ASP A 59 -12.67 -3.61 19.59
N GLY A 60 -11.66 -4.19 20.22
CA GLY A 60 -11.28 -5.54 19.89
C GLY A 60 -10.11 -6.09 20.68
N GLU A 61 -9.68 -7.26 20.21
CA GLU A 61 -8.51 -7.98 20.69
C GLU A 61 -7.43 -7.93 19.60
N PHE A 62 -6.21 -7.57 19.99
CA PHE A 62 -5.10 -7.31 19.08
C PHE A 62 -3.93 -8.22 19.44
N HIS A 63 -3.41 -8.93 18.43
CA HIS A 63 -2.32 -9.88 18.58
C HIS A 63 -1.03 -9.16 18.21
N ILE A 64 -0.37 -8.55 19.20
CA ILE A 64 0.86 -7.78 18.98
C ILE A 64 2.03 -8.76 18.83
N ARG A 65 2.64 -8.80 17.64
CA ARG A 65 3.84 -9.60 17.38
C ARG A 65 5.06 -8.99 18.06
N PHE A 66 5.30 -7.70 17.84
CA PHE A 66 6.37 -6.95 18.50
C PHE A 66 6.07 -5.45 18.53
N ILE A 67 6.69 -4.76 19.49
CA ILE A 67 6.64 -3.31 19.65
C ILE A 67 8.05 -2.78 19.39
N TYR A 68 8.18 -1.72 18.60
CA TYR A 68 9.46 -1.15 18.23
C TYR A 68 9.38 0.37 18.09
N PRO A 69 10.41 1.11 18.55
CA PRO A 69 10.51 2.53 18.27
C PRO A 69 10.98 2.75 16.84
N LYS A 70 10.32 3.65 16.13
CA LYS A 70 10.72 4.11 14.80
C LYS A 70 11.13 5.57 14.87
N ALA A 71 12.39 5.84 14.51
CA ALA A 71 12.96 7.18 14.53
C ALA A 71 12.80 7.88 13.18
N TYR A 72 12.41 9.15 13.21
CA TYR A 72 12.33 10.04 12.05
C TYR A 72 13.19 11.27 12.27
N PRO A 73 14.03 11.65 11.29
CA PRO A 73 14.73 12.93 11.34
C PRO A 73 13.71 14.06 11.21
N THR A 74 13.77 15.03 12.12
CA THR A 74 12.96 16.26 12.08
C THR A 74 13.90 17.46 12.11
N ALA A 75 13.46 18.61 11.58
CA ALA A 75 14.23 19.85 11.71
C ALA A 75 14.42 20.18 13.20
N GLY A 76 15.64 19.97 13.71
CA GLY A 76 15.99 20.19 15.12
C GLY A 76 16.15 18.94 15.99
N GLY A 77 16.05 17.72 15.45
CA GLY A 77 16.34 16.50 16.22
C GLY A 77 15.76 15.21 15.63
N MET A 78 15.60 14.21 16.50
CA MET A 78 14.98 12.92 16.15
C MET A 78 13.64 12.81 16.87
N ARG A 79 12.59 12.44 16.12
CA ARG A 79 11.28 12.07 16.67
C ARG A 79 11.17 10.56 16.71
N PHE A 80 10.71 10.01 17.82
CA PHE A 80 10.43 8.58 17.94
C PHE A 80 8.92 8.36 17.96
N GLU A 81 8.47 7.39 17.18
CA GLU A 81 7.10 6.87 17.17
C GLU A 81 7.16 5.42 17.68
N ILE A 82 6.40 5.10 18.73
CA ILE A 82 6.32 3.73 19.23
C ILE A 82 5.30 2.98 18.37
N ARG A 83 5.77 1.99 17.60
CA ARG A 83 4.95 1.21 16.70
C ARG A 83 4.70 -0.18 17.23
N ALA A 84 3.48 -0.67 17.04
CA ALA A 84 3.15 -2.07 17.21
C ALA A 84 2.91 -2.70 15.83
N ASN A 85 3.44 -3.90 15.64
CA ASN A 85 3.11 -4.73 14.50
C ASN A 85 2.21 -5.87 14.97
N LEU A 86 1.09 -6.04 14.28
CA LEU A 86 0.06 -7.03 14.59
C LEU A 86 0.24 -8.28 13.73
N ASP A 87 0.05 -9.45 14.34
CA ASP A 87 -0.14 -10.73 13.64
C ASP A 87 -1.61 -11.01 13.35
N GLY A 88 -2.52 -10.21 13.91
CA GLY A 88 -3.95 -10.29 13.68
C GLY A 88 -4.75 -9.44 14.66
N MET A 89 -6.04 -9.33 14.39
CA MET A 89 -6.98 -8.62 15.25
C MET A 89 -8.39 -9.21 15.13
N THR A 90 -9.16 -9.14 16.21
CA THR A 90 -10.57 -9.50 16.27
C THR A 90 -11.38 -8.27 16.65
N LEU A 91 -12.09 -7.68 15.69
CA LEU A 91 -12.85 -6.45 15.87
C LEU A 91 -14.29 -6.76 16.27
N SER A 92 -14.75 -6.17 17.37
CA SER A 92 -16.06 -6.43 17.98
C SER A 92 -17.10 -5.38 17.58
N GLY A 93 -16.71 -4.11 17.61
CA GLY A 93 -17.57 -2.96 17.32
C GLY A 93 -16.87 -1.91 16.48
N ILE A 94 -17.65 -1.09 15.78
CA ILE A 94 -17.17 0.08 15.05
C ILE A 94 -18.02 1.29 15.45
N ASP A 95 -17.33 2.30 15.96
CA ASP A 95 -17.87 3.63 16.22
C ASP A 95 -17.35 4.62 15.18
N ARG A 96 -18.09 5.73 15.02
CA ARG A 96 -17.66 6.83 14.15
C ARG A 96 -16.44 7.52 14.74
N LEU A 97 -15.50 7.88 13.87
CA LEU A 97 -14.31 8.63 14.25
C LEU A 97 -14.70 10.02 14.78
N SER A 98 -14.33 10.34 16.01
CA SER A 98 -14.54 11.68 16.60
C SER A 98 -13.57 12.69 16.01
N ARG A 99 -13.90 13.99 16.11
CA ARG A 99 -13.01 15.07 15.69
C ARG A 99 -11.68 15.05 16.46
N ASP A 100 -11.73 14.79 17.76
CA ASP A 100 -10.54 14.74 18.62
C ASP A 100 -9.63 13.54 18.25
N ASP A 101 -10.25 12.41 17.90
CA ASP A 101 -9.53 11.23 17.41
C ASP A 101 -8.88 11.52 16.06
N ALA A 102 -9.57 12.22 15.15
CA ALA A 102 -8.99 12.63 13.87
C ALA A 102 -7.80 13.59 14.05
N HIS A 103 -7.86 14.49 15.04
CA HIS A 103 -6.75 15.40 15.38
C HIS A 103 -5.57 14.71 16.07
N SER A 104 -5.77 13.51 16.62
CA SER A 104 -4.70 12.73 17.24
C SER A 104 -3.67 12.19 16.25
N PHE A 105 -4.06 12.02 14.99
CA PHE A 105 -3.13 11.68 13.91
C PHE A 105 -2.45 12.96 13.40
N ALA A 106 -1.12 12.94 13.33
CA ALA A 106 -0.35 14.11 12.94
C ALA A 106 -0.60 14.51 11.48
N SER A 107 -0.54 15.81 11.17
CA SER A 107 -0.68 16.33 9.81
C SER A 107 0.40 15.84 8.82
N GLN A 108 1.45 15.16 9.31
CA GLN A 108 2.56 14.64 8.52
C GLN A 108 2.64 13.10 8.63
N GLU A 109 1.49 12.45 8.54
CA GLU A 109 1.41 11.02 8.32
C GLU A 109 1.98 10.69 6.93
N VAL A 110 3.15 10.05 6.92
CA VAL A 110 3.77 9.55 5.68
C VAL A 110 3.11 8.22 5.32
N ASP A 111 2.81 8.06 4.03
CA ASP A 111 2.26 6.81 3.49
C ASP A 111 3.21 5.65 3.86
N PRO A 112 2.70 4.58 4.50
CA PRO A 112 3.48 3.37 4.76
C PRO A 112 4.25 2.84 3.53
N LEU A 113 3.69 2.96 2.31
CA LEU A 113 4.38 2.57 1.07
C LEU A 113 5.64 3.42 0.81
N ASP A 114 5.58 4.72 1.08
CA ASP A 114 6.71 5.62 0.91
C ASP A 114 7.80 5.32 1.95
N GLU A 115 7.42 4.95 3.16
CA GLU A 115 8.35 4.57 4.22
C GLU A 115 9.08 3.25 3.89
N GLU A 116 8.38 2.29 3.27
CA GLU A 116 8.96 1.01 2.83
C GLU A 116 9.95 1.21 1.66
N LEU A 117 9.56 2.04 0.67
CA LEU A 117 10.43 2.39 -0.46
C LEU A 117 11.64 3.25 -0.04
N GLY A 118 11.45 4.18 0.88
CA GLY A 118 12.51 5.06 1.39
C GLY A 118 13.47 4.39 2.39
N ALA A 119 13.09 3.24 2.96
CA ALA A 119 13.96 2.41 3.80
C ALA A 119 14.93 1.55 2.97
N GLN A 120 14.69 1.40 1.67
CA GLN A 120 15.72 0.86 0.78
C GLN A 120 16.83 1.91 0.63
N PRO A 121 18.11 1.54 0.81
CA PRO A 121 19.20 2.45 0.50
C PRO A 121 19.11 2.82 -0.98
N VAL A 122 18.60 4.01 -1.26
CA VAL A 122 18.89 4.68 -2.52
C VAL A 122 20.38 4.98 -2.49
N GLU A 123 21.17 4.04 -3.03
CA GLU A 123 22.45 4.38 -3.62
C GLU A 123 22.17 5.49 -4.62
N LYS A 124 22.40 6.71 -4.16
CA LYS A 124 22.40 7.89 -5.01
C LYS A 124 23.56 7.73 -5.98
N THR A 125 23.34 7.01 -7.07
CA THR A 125 24.05 7.28 -8.32
C THR A 125 23.55 8.64 -8.80
N ARG A 126 24.04 9.69 -8.14
CA ARG A 126 24.11 11.03 -8.70
C ARG A 126 25.19 10.93 -9.77
N ALA A 127 24.81 10.42 -10.94
CA ALA A 127 25.57 10.61 -12.16
C ALA A 127 25.72 12.13 -12.31
N ALA A 128 26.93 12.58 -12.02
CA ALA A 128 27.31 13.95 -12.26
C ALA A 128 27.14 14.21 -13.76
N LEU A 129 26.26 15.16 -14.05
CA LEU A 129 26.10 15.88 -15.29
C LEU A 129 27.46 16.10 -15.97
N SER A 130 27.74 15.34 -17.04
CA SER A 130 28.74 15.77 -18.02
C SER A 130 28.10 16.89 -18.84
N SER A 131 28.47 18.11 -18.51
CA SER A 131 28.31 19.28 -19.36
C SER A 131 29.23 19.15 -20.58
N GLU A 132 28.66 18.94 -21.76
CA GLU A 132 29.25 19.41 -23.02
C GLU A 132 28.64 20.80 -23.31
N PRO A 133 29.44 21.79 -23.75
CA PRO A 133 29.45 22.06 -25.19
C PRO A 133 30.79 22.59 -25.74
N ALA A 134 31.07 22.28 -27.02
CA ALA A 134 31.41 23.22 -28.10
C ALA A 134 32.54 22.77 -29.07
N ALA A 135 32.12 22.53 -30.32
CA ALA A 135 32.78 22.82 -31.61
C ALA A 135 34.02 21.98 -32.01
N VAL A 136 34.32 21.66 -33.28
CA VAL A 136 34.08 22.33 -34.56
C VAL A 136 34.32 21.33 -35.75
N ARG A 137 33.69 21.59 -36.91
CA ARG A 137 34.11 21.32 -38.32
C ARG A 137 33.71 20.01 -39.04
N ALA A 138 32.64 20.17 -39.82
CA ALA A 138 32.56 20.06 -41.29
C ALA A 138 33.49 19.09 -42.05
N SER A 139 32.88 18.22 -42.84
CA SER A 139 33.20 18.05 -44.27
C SER A 139 31.99 17.48 -45.04
N THR A 140 31.55 18.25 -46.04
CA THR A 140 30.75 17.89 -47.22
C THR A 140 31.52 16.81 -48.02
N ASP A 141 30.93 15.80 -48.66
CA ASP A 141 30.25 15.83 -49.97
C ASP A 141 29.77 14.39 -50.36
N PRO A 142 29.16 14.12 -51.53
CA PRO A 142 27.86 13.47 -51.69
C PRO A 142 28.01 12.05 -52.27
N LEU A 143 26.90 11.44 -52.70
CA LEU A 143 26.77 10.48 -53.83
C LEU A 143 25.81 9.34 -53.47
N MET A 144 24.60 9.45 -54.03
CA MET A 144 23.73 8.41 -54.59
C MET A 144 24.03 6.95 -54.17
N ASP A 145 23.07 6.20 -53.67
CA ASP A 145 22.27 5.30 -54.52
C ASP A 145 21.13 4.59 -53.75
N THR A 146 20.11 4.34 -54.54
CA THR A 146 18.84 3.65 -54.41
C THR A 146 18.76 2.42 -53.48
N THR A 147 17.76 2.42 -52.60
CA THR A 147 17.11 1.19 -52.14
C THR A 147 15.65 1.19 -52.61
N PRO A 148 15.25 0.21 -53.46
CA PRO A 148 13.91 0.12 -54.01
C PRO A 148 13.02 -0.81 -53.16
N PHE A 149 11.70 -0.64 -53.32
CA PHE A 149 10.61 -1.49 -52.82
C PHE A 149 10.26 -1.41 -51.33
N GLY A 150 9.02 -0.96 -51.12
CA GLY A 150 8.38 -0.91 -49.82
C GLY A 150 8.13 -2.29 -49.24
N VAL A 151 8.28 -2.33 -47.91
CA VAL A 151 7.57 -3.28 -47.06
C VAL A 151 7.11 -2.45 -45.87
N GLU A 152 5.81 -2.18 -45.86
CA GLU A 152 5.07 -1.55 -44.79
C GLU A 152 5.31 -2.35 -43.50
N ALA A 153 6.08 -1.78 -42.58
CA ALA A 153 6.18 -2.30 -41.23
C ALA A 153 4.80 -2.14 -40.59
N PRO A 154 4.18 -3.20 -40.02
CA PRO A 154 2.94 -3.01 -39.31
C PRO A 154 3.22 -2.10 -38.14
N LEU A 155 2.56 -0.95 -38.21
CA LEU A 155 2.31 -0.02 -37.14
C LEU A 155 2.11 -0.78 -35.84
N VAL A 156 2.85 -0.32 -34.83
CA VAL A 156 2.70 -0.65 -33.42
C VAL A 156 1.21 -0.56 -33.05
N THR A 157 0.50 -1.69 -33.09
CA THR A 157 -0.74 -1.83 -32.33
C THR A 157 -0.32 -2.25 -30.94
N VAL A 158 -0.04 -1.26 -30.09
CA VAL A 158 -0.27 -1.43 -28.66
C VAL A 158 -1.77 -1.70 -28.56
N ALA A 159 -2.15 -2.97 -28.62
CA ALA A 159 -3.48 -3.41 -28.26
C ALA A 159 -3.57 -3.28 -26.74
N ASP A 160 -3.71 -2.04 -26.28
CA ASP A 160 -4.28 -1.75 -24.97
C ASP A 160 -5.78 -1.99 -25.10
N SER A 161 -6.13 -3.26 -25.00
CA SER A 161 -7.49 -3.75 -24.88
C SER A 161 -7.40 -5.08 -24.14
N GLY A 162 -6.72 -5.06 -22.98
CA GLY A 162 -6.99 -6.08 -21.97
C GLY A 162 -8.48 -6.02 -21.68
N SER A 163 -9.20 -7.11 -21.94
CA SER A 163 -10.55 -7.26 -21.39
C SER A 163 -10.45 -7.00 -19.88
N PRO A 164 -11.42 -6.33 -19.22
CA PRO A 164 -11.38 -6.17 -17.76
C PRO A 164 -11.18 -7.51 -17.03
N ASP A 165 -11.65 -8.60 -17.64
CA ASP A 165 -11.42 -9.98 -17.19
C ASP A 165 -9.94 -10.36 -17.13
N SER A 166 -9.12 -9.91 -18.09
CA SER A 166 -7.68 -10.21 -18.15
C SER A 166 -6.90 -9.49 -17.06
N ASP A 167 -7.25 -8.22 -16.79
CA ASP A 167 -6.60 -7.43 -15.75
C ASP A 167 -7.00 -7.94 -14.35
N ASP A 168 -8.25 -8.38 -14.19
CA ASP A 168 -8.76 -8.99 -12.96
C ASP A 168 -8.12 -10.36 -12.68
N VAL A 169 -7.94 -11.19 -13.71
CA VAL A 169 -7.18 -12.45 -13.61
C VAL A 169 -5.74 -12.18 -13.16
N ALA A 170 -5.08 -11.14 -13.68
CA ALA A 170 -3.73 -10.79 -13.29
C ALA A 170 -3.63 -10.28 -11.84
N LEU A 171 -4.63 -9.52 -11.38
CA LEU A 171 -4.66 -8.90 -10.05
C LEU A 171 -5.01 -9.89 -8.93
N PHE A 172 -5.97 -10.78 -9.19
CA PHE A 172 -6.48 -11.73 -8.20
C PHE A 172 -5.85 -13.13 -8.33
N GLY A 173 -5.26 -13.46 -9.49
CA GLY A 173 -4.59 -14.74 -9.72
C GLY A 173 -5.51 -15.93 -9.41
N THR A 174 -5.11 -16.74 -8.43
CA THR A 174 -5.86 -17.92 -7.98
C THR A 174 -7.20 -17.59 -7.30
N LEU A 175 -7.39 -16.36 -6.83
CA LEU A 175 -8.68 -15.90 -6.26
C LEU A 175 -9.72 -15.63 -7.36
N TRP A 176 -9.33 -15.59 -8.64
CA TRP A 176 -10.23 -15.40 -9.77
C TRP A 176 -10.77 -16.75 -10.29
N PRO A 177 -12.07 -16.86 -10.65
CA PRO A 177 -13.11 -15.82 -10.56
C PRO A 177 -13.59 -15.61 -9.12
N LEU A 178 -13.90 -14.35 -8.80
CA LEU A 178 -14.39 -13.98 -7.47
C LEU A 178 -15.79 -14.59 -7.23
N GLY A 179 -15.95 -15.27 -6.10
CA GLY A 179 -17.22 -15.85 -5.65
C GLY A 179 -18.15 -14.83 -4.97
N GLU A 180 -19.12 -15.32 -4.19
CA GLU A 180 -19.98 -14.46 -3.37
C GLU A 180 -19.23 -13.83 -2.18
N SER A 181 -18.24 -14.55 -1.64
CA SER A 181 -17.32 -14.07 -0.62
C SER A 181 -15.86 -14.32 -1.03
N VAL A 182 -14.97 -13.39 -0.66
CA VAL A 182 -13.53 -13.44 -0.95
C VAL A 182 -12.76 -13.00 0.28
N LYS A 183 -11.74 -13.77 0.66
CA LYS A 183 -10.79 -13.39 1.71
C LYS A 183 -9.50 -12.93 1.05
N LEU A 184 -9.09 -11.70 1.36
CA LEU A 184 -7.80 -11.19 0.93
C LEU A 184 -6.69 -11.71 1.85
N ASP A 185 -5.53 -11.97 1.25
CA ASP A 185 -4.33 -12.29 2.01
C ASP A 185 -3.64 -10.99 2.39
N SER A 186 -3.65 -10.66 3.68
CA SER A 186 -3.04 -9.46 4.24
C SER A 186 -1.51 -9.52 4.32
N THR A 187 -0.90 -10.67 4.01
CA THR A 187 0.55 -10.87 3.98
C THR A 187 1.20 -10.49 2.65
N ILE A 188 0.40 -10.22 1.62
CA ILE A 188 0.90 -9.76 0.32
C ILE A 188 1.42 -8.32 0.37
N ASP A 189 2.12 -7.92 -0.69
CA ASP A 189 2.58 -6.55 -0.85
C ASP A 189 1.42 -5.54 -0.76
N ARG A 190 1.64 -4.48 0.02
CA ARG A 190 0.63 -3.46 0.31
C ARG A 190 0.09 -2.81 -0.96
N ARG A 191 0.90 -2.60 -1.99
CA ARG A 191 0.43 -1.99 -3.25
C ARG A 191 -0.56 -2.91 -3.96
N THR A 192 -0.27 -4.21 -3.99
CA THR A 192 -1.17 -5.22 -4.55
C THR A 192 -2.46 -5.30 -3.74
N LEU A 193 -2.36 -5.29 -2.41
CA LEU A 193 -3.52 -5.30 -1.52
C LEU A 193 -4.44 -4.10 -1.77
N ARG A 194 -3.90 -2.88 -1.89
CA ARG A 194 -4.70 -1.68 -2.24
C ARG A 194 -5.40 -1.82 -3.58
N ALA A 195 -4.71 -2.35 -4.58
CA ALA A 195 -5.28 -2.56 -5.90
C ALA A 195 -6.44 -3.57 -5.85
N GLN A 196 -6.28 -4.68 -5.12
CA GLN A 196 -7.34 -5.67 -4.90
C GLN A 196 -8.54 -5.07 -4.16
N ILE A 197 -8.32 -4.30 -3.10
CA ILE A 197 -9.37 -3.62 -2.33
C ILE A 197 -10.14 -2.63 -3.20
N ALA A 198 -9.43 -1.77 -3.95
CA ALA A 198 -10.04 -0.79 -4.84
C ALA A 198 -10.91 -1.50 -5.89
N ARG A 199 -10.38 -2.57 -6.50
CA ARG A 199 -11.10 -3.32 -7.51
C ARG A 199 -12.33 -4.05 -6.96
N LEU A 200 -12.25 -4.61 -5.75
CA LEU A 200 -13.39 -5.20 -5.06
C LEU A 200 -14.49 -4.17 -4.79
N GLY A 201 -14.11 -2.94 -4.42
CA GLY A 201 -15.03 -1.82 -4.29
C GLY A 201 -15.77 -1.49 -5.59
N ASP A 202 -15.04 -1.41 -6.71
CA ASP A 202 -15.62 -1.16 -8.04
C ASP A 202 -16.59 -2.28 -8.47
N LEU A 203 -16.33 -3.52 -8.05
CA LEU A 203 -17.17 -4.69 -8.29
C LEU A 203 -18.37 -4.80 -7.32
N GLY A 204 -18.52 -3.86 -6.38
CA GLY A 204 -19.63 -3.81 -5.44
C GLY A 204 -19.50 -4.77 -4.24
N TYR A 205 -18.28 -5.18 -3.90
CA TYR A 205 -18.03 -5.93 -2.68
C TYR A 205 -17.87 -4.98 -1.49
N ALA A 206 -18.34 -5.41 -0.32
CA ALA A 206 -18.13 -4.72 0.94
C ALA A 206 -17.47 -5.66 1.94
N LEU A 207 -16.54 -5.13 2.75
CA LEU A 207 -15.89 -5.89 3.80
C LEU A 207 -16.84 -6.14 4.97
N ASP A 208 -17.02 -7.40 5.33
CA ASP A 208 -17.55 -7.85 6.61
C ASP A 208 -16.39 -7.96 7.61
N PHE A 209 -16.13 -6.89 8.37
CA PHE A 209 -14.96 -6.82 9.26
C PHE A 209 -14.95 -7.87 10.38
N LYS A 210 -16.11 -8.45 10.72
CA LYS A 210 -16.22 -9.51 11.73
C LYS A 210 -15.74 -10.85 11.20
N LEU A 211 -16.02 -11.13 9.93
CA LEU A 211 -15.58 -12.33 9.24
C LEU A 211 -14.25 -12.14 8.50
N GLN A 212 -13.81 -10.89 8.33
CA GLN A 212 -12.67 -10.49 7.50
C GLN A 212 -12.81 -10.99 6.06
N GLU A 213 -14.04 -10.93 5.54
CA GLU A 213 -14.40 -11.40 4.21
C GLU A 213 -15.10 -10.29 3.42
N TRP A 214 -14.74 -10.15 2.15
CA TRP A 214 -15.42 -9.28 1.21
C TRP A 214 -16.63 -10.00 0.64
N LYS A 215 -17.82 -9.44 0.81
CA LYS A 215 -19.07 -10.02 0.31
C LYS A 215 -19.67 -9.14 -0.78
N ARG A 216 -20.13 -9.75 -1.87
CA ARG A 216 -20.80 -9.03 -2.94
C ARG A 216 -22.13 -8.47 -2.45
N GLN A 217 -22.29 -7.15 -2.47
CA GLN A 217 -23.58 -6.55 -2.17
C GLN A 217 -24.47 -6.65 -3.41
N LEU A 218 -25.46 -7.52 -3.38
CA LEU A 218 -26.58 -7.44 -4.32
C LEU A 218 -27.26 -6.10 -4.06
N HIS A 219 -27.27 -5.21 -5.06
CA HIS A 219 -28.04 -3.98 -5.02
C HIS A 219 -29.48 -4.32 -4.62
N GLN A 220 -29.84 -4.09 -3.35
CA GLN A 220 -31.24 -3.87 -3.00
C GLN A 220 -31.59 -2.53 -3.63
N GLN A 221 -32.18 -2.58 -4.82
CA GLN A 221 -32.90 -1.46 -5.41
C GLN A 221 -33.91 -0.98 -4.36
N VAL A 222 -33.62 0.16 -3.75
CA VAL A 222 -34.62 0.89 -2.97
C VAL A 222 -35.63 1.41 -4.00
N ALA A 223 -36.83 0.84 -3.93
CA ALA A 223 -37.99 1.22 -4.73
C ALA A 223 -38.47 2.65 -4.44
#